data_AF-A0A7V8LJP8-F1
#
_entry.id   AF-A0A7V8LJP8-F1
#
_cell.length_a   1.000
_cell.length_b   1.000
_cell.length_c   1.000
_cell.angle_alpha   90.00
_cell.angle_beta   90.00
_cell.angle_gamma   90.00
#
_symmetry.space_group_name_H-M   'P 1'
#
loop_
_entity.id
_entity.type
_entity.pdbx_description
1 polymer ?
#
loop_
_entity_poly.entity_id
_entity_poly.type
_entity_poly.pdbx_seq_one_letter_code
_entity_poly.pdbx_strand_id
1 'polypeptide(L)'
;MAISKAALLDVIESTLKAHTEDQQRYKAEVQDWQRKRREKWEAEAVPRLRSLRDMLTTKLKAGQVVTDKDISEAIGTDPDGYSRNVSYVTWSPNSDPGYNQVKPVPRLDVPMLNQLKSALSVIDGDTISVSALSQWGFRNLGFLFKSAAQLSIK
;
A
#
# COMPACT_ATOMS: atom_id res chain seq x y z
N MET A 1 -29.08 -6.99 22.16
CA MET A 1 -28.04 -8.03 22.00
C MET A 1 -26.93 -7.75 22.99
N ALA A 2 -26.67 -8.70 23.89
CA ALA A 2 -25.57 -8.63 24.85
C ALA A 2 -24.39 -9.46 24.31
N ILE A 3 -23.17 -8.95 24.48
CA ILE A 3 -21.94 -9.58 24.03
C ILE A 3 -21.07 -9.80 25.27
N SER A 4 -20.40 -10.95 25.33
CA SER A 4 -19.40 -11.21 26.36
C SER A 4 -18.24 -10.21 26.27
N LYS A 5 -17.84 -9.66 27.42
CA LYS A 5 -16.66 -8.80 27.56
C LYS A 5 -15.40 -9.54 27.12
N ALA A 6 -15.27 -10.82 27.48
CA ALA A 6 -14.15 -11.66 27.04
C ALA A 6 -14.14 -11.81 25.50
N ALA A 7 -15.30 -12.09 24.88
CA ALA A 7 -15.39 -12.20 23.43
C ALA A 7 -15.04 -10.88 22.71
N LEU A 8 -15.40 -9.72 23.28
CA LEU A 8 -15.00 -8.42 22.74
C LEU A 8 -13.49 -8.21 22.83
N LEU A 9 -12.88 -8.54 23.97
CA LEU A 9 -11.43 -8.44 24.15
C LEU A 9 -10.68 -9.34 23.17
N ASP A 10 -11.10 -10.58 23.01
CA ASP A 10 -10.51 -11.54 22.07
C ASP A 10 -10.58 -11.03 20.61
N VAL A 11 -11.72 -10.47 20.20
CA VAL A 11 -11.85 -9.90 18.85
C VAL A 11 -10.97 -8.66 18.68
N ILE A 12 -10.88 -7.79 19.69
CA ILE A 12 -9.99 -6.62 19.64
C ILE A 12 -8.54 -7.07 19.50
N GLU A 13 -8.09 -8.03 20.31
CA GLU A 13 -6.71 -8.51 20.29
C GLU A 13 -6.37 -9.20 18.97
N SER A 14 -7.25 -10.08 18.48
CA SER A 14 -7.06 -10.73 17.18
C SER A 14 -7.07 -9.72 16.02
N THR A 15 -7.93 -8.70 16.06
CA THR A 15 -7.98 -7.63 15.04
C THR A 15 -6.69 -6.80 15.04
N LEU A 16 -6.20 -6.41 16.22
CA LEU A 16 -4.94 -5.66 16.35
C LEU A 16 -3.73 -6.48 15.90
N LYS A 17 -3.71 -7.78 16.25
CA LYS A 17 -2.67 -8.71 15.80
C LYS A 17 -2.67 -8.86 14.29
N ALA A 18 -3.83 -9.14 13.69
CA ALA A 18 -3.97 -9.26 12.23
C ALA A 18 -3.57 -7.98 11.50
N HIS A 19 -3.90 -6.81 12.04
CA HIS A 19 -3.48 -5.53 11.46
C HIS A 19 -1.96 -5.34 11.52
N THR A 20 -1.31 -5.76 12.61
CA THR A 20 0.15 -5.71 12.73
C THR A 20 0.83 -6.65 11.72
N GLU A 21 0.30 -7.86 11.56
CA GLU A 21 0.76 -8.81 10.54
C GLU A 21 0.56 -8.27 9.13
N ASP A 22 -0.58 -7.63 8.85
CA ASP A 22 -0.85 -6.96 7.57
C ASP A 22 0.14 -5.82 7.29
N GLN A 23 0.50 -5.03 8.30
CA GLN A 23 1.52 -3.97 8.17
C GLN A 23 2.90 -4.54 7.88
N GLN A 24 3.30 -5.62 8.57
CA GLN A 24 4.58 -6.28 8.34
C GLN A 24 4.65 -6.90 6.94
N ARG A 25 3.58 -7.60 6.52
CA ARG A 25 3.44 -8.13 5.16
C ARG A 25 3.57 -7.01 4.14
N TYR A 26 2.78 -5.95 4.28
CA TYR A 26 2.79 -4.82 3.36
C TYR A 26 4.19 -4.22 3.23
N LYS A 27 4.89 -3.98 4.35
CA LYS A 27 6.26 -3.47 4.32
C LYS A 27 7.22 -4.39 3.55
N ALA A 28 7.14 -5.70 3.78
CA ALA A 28 7.98 -6.67 3.07
C ALA A 28 7.67 -6.71 1.57
N GLU A 29 6.39 -6.71 1.20
CA GLU A 29 5.94 -6.70 -0.20
C GLU A 29 6.34 -5.40 -0.93
N VAL A 30 6.22 -4.24 -0.28
CA VAL A 30 6.67 -2.95 -0.84
C VAL A 30 8.18 -2.99 -1.10
N GLN A 31 8.97 -3.50 -0.15
CA GLN A 31 10.42 -3.61 -0.30
C GLN A 31 10.81 -4.54 -1.44
N ASP A 32 10.17 -5.71 -1.55
CA ASP A 32 10.40 -6.65 -2.67
C ASP A 32 10.01 -6.03 -4.02
N TRP A 33 8.86 -5.34 -4.06
CA TRP A 33 8.40 -4.66 -5.27
C TRP A 33 9.35 -3.54 -5.70
N GLN A 34 9.83 -2.71 -4.76
CA GLN A 34 10.81 -1.65 -5.03
C GLN A 34 12.14 -2.22 -5.54
N ARG A 35 12.61 -3.33 -4.96
CA ARG A 35 13.79 -4.04 -5.44
C ARG A 35 13.62 -4.50 -6.90
N LYS A 36 12.56 -5.26 -7.19
CA LYS A 36 12.28 -5.76 -8.55
C LYS A 36 12.11 -4.62 -9.55
N ARG A 37 11.45 -3.55 -9.13
CA ARG A 37 11.29 -2.34 -9.95
C ARG A 37 12.64 -1.70 -10.28
N ARG A 38 13.53 -1.57 -9.31
CA ARG A 38 14.87 -1.04 -9.52
C ARG A 38 15.69 -1.95 -10.43
N GLU A 39 15.68 -3.25 -10.21
CA GLU A 39 16.36 -4.23 -11.07
C GLU A 39 15.88 -4.11 -12.53
N LYS A 40 14.56 -4.01 -12.74
CA LYS A 40 13.97 -3.77 -14.06
C LYS A 40 14.44 -2.45 -14.67
N TRP A 41 14.50 -1.38 -13.87
CA TRP A 41 14.97 -0.07 -14.33
C TRP A 41 16.44 -0.11 -14.77
N GLU A 42 17.29 -0.77 -13.98
CA GLU A 42 18.71 -0.93 -14.28
C GLU A 42 18.95 -1.80 -15.52
N ALA A 43 18.11 -2.82 -15.74
CA ALA A 43 18.20 -3.68 -16.92
C ALA A 43 17.65 -3.03 -18.19
N GLU A 44 16.51 -2.34 -18.13
CA GLU A 44 15.78 -1.87 -19.31
C GLU A 44 15.98 -0.38 -19.60
N ALA A 45 15.84 0.47 -18.59
CA ALA A 45 15.83 1.92 -18.76
C ALA A 45 17.24 2.50 -18.81
N VAL A 46 18.14 2.08 -17.92
CA VAL A 46 19.50 2.64 -17.82
C VAL A 46 20.30 2.53 -19.12
N PRO A 47 20.34 1.39 -19.84
CA PRO A 47 21.08 1.30 -21.11
C PRO A 47 20.54 2.27 -22.17
N ARG A 48 19.21 2.43 -22.25
CA ARG A 48 18.55 3.33 -23.20
C ARG A 48 18.82 4.80 -22.86
N LEU A 49 18.78 5.15 -21.58
CA LEU A 49 19.14 6.50 -21.11
C LEU A 49 20.61 6.84 -21.37
N ARG A 50 21.52 5.86 -21.21
CA ARG A 50 22.93 6.03 -21.59
C ARG A 50 23.11 6.23 -23.08
N SER A 51 22.46 5.40 -23.90
CA SER A 51 22.43 5.55 -25.36
C SER A 51 21.95 6.94 -25.80
N LEU A 52 20.84 7.41 -25.22
CA LEU A 52 20.32 8.75 -25.45
C LEU A 52 21.32 9.83 -25.06
N ARG A 53 21.91 9.75 -23.87
CA ARG A 53 22.93 10.70 -23.39
C ARG A 53 24.13 10.74 -24.34
N ASP A 54 24.62 9.59 -24.77
CA ASP A 54 25.83 9.48 -25.60
C ASP A 54 25.56 10.03 -27.02
N MET A 55 24.38 9.75 -27.58
CA MET A 55 23.92 10.35 -28.84
C MET A 55 23.81 11.87 -28.74
N LEU A 56 23.12 12.39 -27.71
CA LEU A 56 22.97 13.83 -27.48
C LEU A 56 24.33 14.50 -27.32
N THR A 57 25.24 13.91 -26.53
CA THR A 57 26.58 14.44 -26.31
C THR A 57 27.36 14.53 -27.63
N THR A 58 27.27 13.50 -28.46
CA THR A 58 27.98 13.44 -29.74
C THR A 58 27.46 14.49 -30.72
N LYS A 59 26.15 14.58 -30.90
CA LYS A 59 25.54 15.55 -31.84
C LYS A 59 25.73 16.99 -31.41
N LEU A 60 25.51 17.28 -30.13
CA LEU A 60 25.65 18.65 -29.61
C LEU A 60 27.10 19.14 -29.68
N LYS A 61 28.09 18.27 -29.41
CA LYS A 61 29.52 18.61 -29.60
C LYS A 61 29.87 18.89 -31.05
N ALA A 62 29.23 18.18 -31.99
CA ALA A 62 29.41 18.39 -33.42
C ALA A 62 28.59 19.57 -33.98
N GLY A 63 27.84 20.29 -33.14
CA GLY A 63 26.93 21.37 -33.59
C GLY A 63 25.77 20.89 -34.45
N GLN A 64 25.43 19.60 -34.39
CA GLN A 64 24.37 18.99 -35.19
C GLN A 64 23.00 19.15 -34.52
N VAL A 65 21.96 19.26 -35.35
CA VAL A 65 20.57 19.26 -34.90
C VAL A 65 20.18 17.85 -34.43
N VAL A 66 19.51 17.78 -33.28
CA VAL A 66 18.90 16.54 -32.75
C VAL A 66 17.46 16.46 -33.25
N THR A 67 17.10 15.33 -33.85
CA THR A 67 15.76 15.07 -34.39
C THR A 67 15.01 14.04 -33.54
N ASP A 68 13.69 14.00 -33.69
CA ASP A 68 12.85 12.98 -33.04
C ASP A 68 13.20 11.55 -33.45
N LYS A 69 13.65 11.37 -34.69
CA LYS A 69 14.13 10.09 -35.20
C LYS A 69 15.37 9.63 -34.43
N ASP A 70 16.32 10.52 -34.19
CA ASP A 70 17.53 10.20 -33.44
C ASP A 70 17.21 9.78 -32.00
N ILE A 71 16.26 10.47 -31.37
CA ILE A 71 15.79 10.12 -30.02
C ILE A 71 15.19 8.71 -30.05
N SER A 72 14.27 8.43 -30.98
CA SER A 72 13.62 7.13 -31.13
C SER A 72 14.60 5.99 -31.43
N GLU A 73 15.63 6.23 -32.25
CA GLU A 73 16.69 5.25 -32.49
C GLU A 73 17.50 4.96 -31.22
N ALA A 74 17.74 5.97 -30.38
CA ALA A 74 18.52 5.81 -29.15
C ALA A 74 17.77 5.10 -28.02
N ILE A 75 16.46 5.33 -27.86
CA ILE A 75 15.65 4.79 -26.76
C ILE A 75 14.65 3.70 -27.19
N GLY A 76 14.61 3.37 -28.48
CA GLY A 76 13.65 2.45 -29.09
C GLY A 76 12.32 3.12 -29.42
N THR A 77 11.53 2.44 -30.26
CA THR A 77 10.19 2.88 -30.66
C THR A 77 9.18 2.66 -29.54
N ASP A 78 8.20 3.57 -29.47
CA ASP A 78 7.08 3.45 -28.54
C ASP A 78 6.23 2.22 -28.91
N PRO A 79 5.88 1.34 -27.94
CA PRO A 79 4.97 0.20 -28.17
C PRO A 79 3.61 0.61 -28.75
N ASP A 80 3.15 1.83 -28.46
CA ASP A 80 1.86 2.36 -28.88
C ASP A 80 1.94 3.11 -30.23
N GLY A 81 3.10 3.10 -30.90
CA GLY A 81 3.28 3.67 -32.23
C GLY A 81 3.49 5.19 -32.27
N TYR A 82 3.67 5.84 -31.11
CA TYR A 82 4.03 7.26 -31.04
C TYR A 82 5.52 7.51 -31.35
N SER A 83 5.83 8.74 -31.79
CA SER A 83 7.17 9.11 -32.26
C SER A 83 8.23 9.28 -31.15
N ARG A 84 7.95 8.94 -29.88
CA ARG A 84 8.88 9.12 -28.74
C ARG A 84 8.57 8.17 -27.57
N ASN A 85 9.39 7.13 -27.38
CA ASN A 85 9.29 6.16 -26.27
C ASN A 85 9.79 6.70 -24.91
N VAL A 86 9.76 8.03 -24.69
CA VAL A 86 10.45 8.69 -23.56
C VAL A 86 9.83 8.26 -22.23
N SER A 87 8.51 8.27 -22.12
CA SER A 87 7.76 7.88 -20.90
C SER A 87 8.08 6.46 -20.43
N TYR A 88 8.27 5.53 -21.37
CA TYR A 88 8.59 4.13 -21.11
C TYR A 88 10.04 3.88 -20.68
N VAL A 89 10.92 4.87 -20.84
CA VAL A 89 12.33 4.77 -20.42
C VAL A 89 12.70 5.74 -19.31
N THR A 90 11.92 6.80 -19.07
CA THR A 90 12.18 7.81 -18.02
C THR A 90 11.32 7.63 -16.77
N TRP A 91 10.76 6.45 -16.54
CA TRP A 91 9.99 6.20 -15.32
C TRP A 91 10.89 6.11 -14.08
N SER A 92 10.34 6.48 -12.92
CA SER A 92 11.10 6.51 -11.66
C SER A 92 11.25 5.11 -11.05
N PRO A 93 12.49 4.68 -10.70
CA PRO A 93 12.72 3.42 -9.99
C PRO A 93 12.25 3.48 -8.53
N ASN A 94 12.12 4.68 -7.95
CA ASN A 94 11.79 4.91 -6.54
C ASN A 94 10.32 5.29 -6.33
N SER A 95 9.43 4.86 -7.20
CA SER A 95 7.99 5.06 -6.99
C SER A 95 7.48 4.19 -5.85
N ASP A 96 6.35 4.57 -5.28
CA ASP A 96 5.55 3.69 -4.42
C ASP A 96 4.63 2.81 -5.27
N PRO A 97 4.30 1.60 -4.81
CA PRO A 97 3.36 0.74 -5.52
C PRO A 97 1.93 1.29 -5.45
N GLY A 98 1.21 1.16 -6.56
CA GLY A 98 -0.24 1.35 -6.60
C GLY A 98 -1.01 0.20 -5.93
N TYR A 99 -2.31 0.42 -5.71
CA TYR A 99 -3.20 -0.55 -5.03
C TYR A 99 -3.31 -1.91 -5.74
N ASN A 100 -3.04 -1.95 -7.04
CA ASN A 100 -3.05 -3.15 -7.87
C ASN A 100 -1.69 -3.89 -7.93
N GLN A 101 -0.64 -3.30 -7.35
CA GLN A 101 0.72 -3.84 -7.34
C GLN A 101 1.08 -4.46 -5.99
N VAL A 102 0.70 -3.78 -4.91
CA VAL A 102 0.83 -4.30 -3.54
C VAL A 102 -0.48 -4.05 -2.81
N LYS A 103 -1.03 -5.08 -2.18
CA LYS A 103 -2.32 -4.99 -1.51
C LYS A 103 -2.20 -4.06 -0.30
N PRO A 104 -2.95 -2.95 -0.23
CA PRO A 104 -2.82 -2.00 0.86
C PRO A 104 -3.31 -2.60 2.19
N VAL A 105 -2.75 -2.09 3.29
CA VAL A 105 -3.22 -2.42 4.64
C VAL A 105 -4.63 -1.83 4.82
N PRO A 106 -5.62 -2.63 5.25
CA PRO A 106 -6.94 -2.11 5.58
C PRO A 106 -6.85 -1.02 6.66
N ARG A 107 -7.57 0.08 6.48
CA ARG A 107 -7.60 1.16 7.47
C ARG A 107 -8.27 0.65 8.75
N LEU A 108 -7.54 0.72 9.85
CA LEU A 108 -8.02 0.35 11.18
C LEU A 108 -7.83 1.51 12.15
N ASP A 109 -8.85 1.83 12.93
CA ASP A 109 -8.77 2.83 13.99
C ASP A 109 -8.18 2.22 15.27
N VAL A 110 -6.85 2.03 15.25
CA VAL A 110 -6.10 1.46 16.37
C VAL A 110 -6.29 2.23 17.68
N PRO A 111 -6.26 3.59 17.69
CA PRO A 111 -6.55 4.36 18.91
C PRO A 111 -7.93 4.04 19.50
N MET A 112 -8.98 4.00 18.68
CA MET A 112 -10.34 3.69 19.14
C MET A 112 -10.45 2.26 19.69
N LEU A 113 -9.77 1.29 19.09
CA LEU A 113 -9.73 -0.09 19.60
C LEU A 113 -9.01 -0.20 20.94
N ASN A 114 -7.91 0.52 21.12
CA ASN A 114 -7.20 0.55 22.40
C ASN A 114 -8.02 1.27 23.47
N GLN A 115 -8.71 2.36 23.13
CA GLN A 115 -9.65 3.02 24.04
C GLN A 115 -10.78 2.10 24.47
N LEU A 116 -11.36 1.34 23.53
CA LEU A 116 -12.37 0.33 23.84
C LEU A 116 -11.80 -0.74 24.76
N LYS A 117 -10.61 -1.28 24.48
CA LYS A 117 -9.93 -2.26 25.33
C LYS A 117 -9.76 -1.74 26.76
N SER A 118 -9.28 -0.51 26.92
CA SER A 118 -9.13 0.14 28.23
C SER A 118 -10.48 0.36 28.92
N ALA A 119 -11.50 0.84 28.21
CA ALA A 119 -12.84 1.03 28.79
C ALA A 119 -13.42 -0.29 29.29
N LEU A 120 -13.32 -1.36 28.48
CA LEU A 120 -13.76 -2.69 28.86
C LEU A 120 -13.06 -3.17 30.13
N SER A 121 -11.78 -2.88 30.34
CA SER A 121 -11.06 -3.31 31.55
C SER A 121 -11.61 -2.72 32.86
N VAL A 122 -12.22 -1.53 32.81
CA VAL A 122 -12.73 -0.80 33.99
C VAL A 122 -14.22 -1.08 34.25
N ILE A 123 -14.96 -1.50 33.23
CA ILE A 123 -16.40 -1.76 33.37
C ILE A 123 -16.63 -3.06 34.13
N ASP A 124 -17.43 -2.96 35.19
CA ASP A 124 -17.95 -4.10 35.94
C ASP A 124 -19.03 -4.84 35.14
N GLY A 125 -18.99 -6.16 35.21
CA GLY A 125 -19.91 -7.05 34.52
C GLY A 125 -19.32 -7.75 33.29
N ASP A 126 -19.77 -8.98 33.05
CA ASP A 126 -19.25 -9.86 32.00
C ASP A 126 -19.94 -9.66 30.65
N THR A 127 -21.04 -8.91 30.62
CA THR A 127 -21.84 -8.71 29.41
C THR A 127 -22.11 -7.23 29.17
N ILE A 128 -21.98 -6.81 27.92
CA ILE A 128 -22.20 -5.43 27.49
C ILE A 128 -23.12 -5.41 26.28
N SER A 129 -24.07 -4.48 26.25
CA SER A 129 -24.95 -4.28 25.11
C SER A 129 -24.31 -3.43 24.02
N VAL A 130 -24.58 -3.76 22.76
CA VAL A 130 -24.10 -2.98 21.60
C VAL A 130 -24.60 -1.52 21.64
N SER A 131 -25.80 -1.30 22.17
CA SER A 131 -26.37 0.04 22.36
C SER A 131 -25.56 0.87 23.37
N ALA A 132 -25.10 0.26 24.47
CA ALA A 132 -24.23 0.93 25.45
C ALA A 132 -22.89 1.32 24.81
N LEU A 133 -22.24 0.40 24.08
CA LEU A 133 -21.00 0.69 23.36
C LEU A 133 -21.15 1.82 22.34
N SER A 134 -22.28 1.87 21.65
CA SER A 134 -22.57 2.94 20.69
C SER A 134 -22.78 4.30 21.38
N GLN A 135 -23.48 4.31 22.53
CA GLN A 135 -23.68 5.52 23.34
C GLN A 135 -22.38 6.06 23.93
N TRP A 136 -21.42 5.18 24.24
CA TRP A 136 -20.07 5.56 24.69
C TRP A 136 -19.14 6.05 23.57
N GLY A 137 -19.64 6.14 22.33
CA GLY A 137 -18.90 6.71 21.20
C GLY A 137 -18.26 5.68 20.27
N PHE A 138 -18.35 4.38 20.55
CA PHE A 138 -17.74 3.32 19.75
C PHE A 138 -18.59 2.87 18.55
N ARG A 139 -19.52 3.70 18.07
CA ARG A 139 -20.45 3.40 16.97
C ARG A 139 -19.75 2.94 15.68
N ASN A 140 -18.54 3.42 15.43
CA ASN A 140 -17.74 3.09 14.23
C ASN A 140 -17.14 1.67 14.28
N LEU A 141 -17.19 1.00 15.43
CA LEU A 141 -16.72 -0.37 15.63
C LEU A 141 -17.84 -1.42 15.48
N GLY A 142 -18.95 -1.05 14.85
CA GLY A 142 -20.10 -1.96 14.66
C GLY A 142 -19.75 -3.28 13.96
N PHE A 143 -18.75 -3.29 13.07
CA PHE A 143 -18.25 -4.53 12.45
C PHE A 143 -17.64 -5.48 13.50
N LEU A 144 -16.88 -4.94 14.46
CA LEU A 144 -16.23 -5.68 15.52
C LEU A 144 -17.26 -6.27 16.49
N PHE A 145 -18.30 -5.51 16.81
CA PHE A 145 -19.39 -6.01 17.67
C PHE A 145 -20.15 -7.16 17.03
N LYS A 146 -20.37 -7.12 15.71
CA LYS A 146 -20.97 -8.25 14.97
C LYS A 146 -20.09 -9.50 15.04
N SER A 147 -18.78 -9.36 14.89
CA SER A 147 -17.84 -10.49 15.01
C SER A 147 -17.80 -11.07 16.43
N ALA A 148 -17.78 -10.23 17.46
CA ALA A 148 -17.78 -10.68 18.86
C ALA A 148 -19.12 -11.34 19.27
N ALA A 149 -20.23 -10.81 18.77
CA ALA A 149 -21.55 -11.40 18.93
C ALA A 149 -21.64 -12.83 18.36
N GLN A 150 -21.03 -13.09 17.20
CA GLN A 150 -21.01 -14.43 16.59
C GLN A 150 -20.18 -15.43 17.41
N LEU A 151 -19.12 -14.98 18.07
CA LEU A 151 -18.32 -15.81 18.99
C LEU A 151 -19.05 -16.11 20.30
N SER A 152 -19.94 -15.23 20.75
CA SER A 152 -20.72 -15.43 21.99
C SER A 152 -21.90 -16.41 21.84
N ILE A 153 -22.22 -16.83 20.61
CA ILE A 153 -23.32 -17.78 20.31
C ILE A 153 -22.77 -19.21 20.13
N LYS A 154 -21.45 -19.38 20.05
CA LYS A 154 -20.77 -20.68 20.09
C LYS A 154 -20.47 -21.08 21.52
#